data_AF-A0A8J7XQI2-F1
#
_entry.id   AF-A0A8J7XQI2-F1
#
_cell.length_a   1.000
_cell.length_b   1.000
_cell.length_c   1.000
_cell.angle_alpha   90.00
_cell.angle_beta   90.00
_cell.angle_gamma   90.00
#
_symmetry.space_group_name_H-M   'P 1'
#
loop_
_entity.id
_entity.type
_entity.pdbx_description
1 polymer ?
#
loop_
_entity_poly.entity_id
_entity_poly.type
_entity_poly.pdbx_seq_one_letter_code
_entity_poly.pdbx_strand_id
1 'polypeptide(L)'
;MVEIVQASIWIVAIIATVVVAIWLLSKLRKKIPLDFANDLGTSYVLKTRDSRKAYETYARLKDKGGREGMIISRVFPERLSQKYQLEGSTFLWLSYEKTENSIDPSDLEKLEFIIHEFVSLHKGAAILLDGIEYLVLQNTFESTLRFLQSLNDQIILNGAALIMPLDPSSLDKKELSLMERELDTYQVDYRLMRFFE
;
A
#
# COMPACT_ATOMS: atom_id res chain seq x y z
N MET A 1 -10.71 22.52 -55.29
CA MET A 1 -11.19 23.16 -54.04
C MET A 1 -11.96 22.19 -53.14
N VAL A 2 -12.90 21.40 -53.66
CA VAL A 2 -13.72 20.46 -52.87
C VAL A 2 -12.89 19.38 -52.16
N GLU A 3 -11.88 18.79 -52.82
CA GLU A 3 -11.03 17.75 -52.21
C GLU A 3 -10.18 18.27 -51.04
N ILE A 4 -9.68 19.50 -51.12
CA ILE A 4 -8.87 20.13 -50.07
C ILE A 4 -9.73 20.41 -48.82
N VAL A 5 -10.97 20.85 -49.03
CA VAL A 5 -11.94 21.05 -47.96
C VAL A 5 -12.30 19.71 -47.30
N GLN A 6 -12.51 18.66 -48.09
CA GLN A 6 -12.81 17.32 -47.58
C GLN A 6 -11.65 16.74 -46.76
N ALA A 7 -10.40 16.88 -47.22
CA ALA A 7 -9.23 16.44 -46.47
C ALA A 7 -9.09 17.16 -45.12
N SER A 8 -9.38 18.46 -45.09
CA SER A 8 -9.34 19.27 -43.86
C SER A 8 -10.38 18.81 -42.83
N ILE A 9 -11.58 18.42 -43.27
CA ILE A 9 -12.64 17.90 -42.40
C ILE A 9 -12.21 16.57 -41.76
N TRP A 10 -11.63 15.67 -42.55
CA TRP A 10 -11.13 14.38 -42.03
C TRP A 10 -9.99 14.55 -41.01
N ILE A 11 -9.08 15.50 -41.23
CA ILE A 11 -7.99 15.79 -40.29
C ILE A 11 -8.56 16.26 -38.94
N VAL A 12 -9.52 17.18 -38.95
CA VAL A 12 -10.16 17.68 -37.72
C VAL A 12 -10.92 16.57 -37.00
N ALA A 13 -11.62 15.71 -37.75
CA ALA A 13 -12.33 14.57 -37.18
C ALA A 13 -11.40 13.57 -36.49
N ILE A 14 -10.24 13.28 -37.08
CA ILE A 14 -9.20 12.40 -36.51
C ILE A 14 -8.60 13.01 -35.25
N ILE A 15 -8.26 14.30 -35.27
CA ILE A 15 -7.74 15.00 -34.08
C ILE A 15 -8.77 14.95 -32.95
N ALA A 16 -10.03 15.22 -33.24
CA ALA A 16 -11.10 15.16 -32.25
C ALA A 16 -11.25 13.77 -31.64
N THR A 17 -11.18 12.71 -32.45
CA THR A 17 -11.24 11.32 -31.96
C THR A 17 -10.04 10.96 -31.11
N VAL A 18 -8.83 11.37 -31.51
CA VAL A 18 -7.61 11.14 -30.72
C VAL A 18 -7.66 11.89 -29.40
N VAL A 19 -8.08 13.15 -29.38
CA VAL A 19 -8.24 13.94 -28.15
C VAL A 19 -9.29 13.33 -27.23
N VAL A 20 -10.44 12.91 -27.77
CA VAL A 20 -11.50 12.24 -27.01
C VAL A 20 -11.03 10.89 -26.48
N ALA A 21 -10.27 10.11 -27.26
CA ALA A 21 -9.68 8.84 -26.84
C ALA A 21 -8.65 9.06 -25.74
N ILE A 22 -7.74 10.03 -25.86
CA ILE A 22 -6.77 10.41 -24.83
C ILE A 22 -7.51 10.87 -23.56
N TRP A 23 -8.57 11.67 -23.71
CA TRP A 23 -9.38 12.13 -22.58
C TRP A 23 -10.13 10.97 -21.91
N LEU A 24 -10.73 10.05 -22.67
CA LEU A 24 -11.35 8.82 -22.16
C LEU A 24 -10.33 7.92 -21.46
N LEU A 25 -9.16 7.70 -22.04
CA LEU A 25 -8.04 6.97 -21.43
C LEU A 25 -7.55 7.66 -20.15
N SER A 26 -7.51 9.00 -20.13
CA SER A 26 -7.17 9.77 -18.93
C SER A 26 -8.24 9.68 -17.83
N LYS A 27 -9.51 9.51 -18.21
CA LYS A 27 -10.65 9.34 -17.29
C LYS A 27 -10.76 7.91 -16.76
N LEU A 28 -10.29 6.92 -17.53
CA LEU A 28 -10.10 5.52 -17.11
C LEU A 28 -8.92 5.37 -16.15
N ARG A 29 -7.91 6.23 -16.27
CA ARG A 29 -6.87 6.43 -15.26
C ARG A 29 -7.45 7.24 -14.10
N LYS A 30 -8.45 6.70 -13.40
CA LYS A 30 -8.76 7.15 -12.04
C LYS A 30 -7.48 6.97 -11.24
N LYS A 31 -6.69 8.04 -11.09
CA LYS A 31 -5.75 8.15 -9.97
C LYS A 31 -6.59 7.78 -8.76
N ILE A 32 -6.18 6.78 -8.00
CA ILE A 32 -6.78 6.54 -6.69
C ILE A 32 -6.82 7.92 -6.05
N PRO A 33 -8.00 8.48 -5.74
CA PRO A 33 -8.06 9.69 -4.95
C PRO A 33 -7.75 9.24 -3.53
N LEU A 34 -6.50 8.87 -3.29
CA LEU A 34 -5.93 9.04 -1.96
C LEU A 34 -5.81 10.55 -1.85
N ASP A 35 -6.91 11.21 -1.52
CA ASP A 35 -6.88 12.59 -1.12
C ASP A 35 -6.28 12.61 0.28
N PHE A 36 -4.93 12.51 0.33
CA PHE A 36 -4.21 12.22 1.57
C PHE A 36 -4.27 13.31 2.65
N ALA A 37 -5.17 14.27 2.51
CA ALA A 37 -5.48 15.29 3.50
C ALA A 37 -6.31 14.74 4.67
N ASN A 38 -7.08 13.65 4.47
CA ASN A 38 -7.92 13.00 5.49
C ASN A 38 -7.41 11.61 5.95
N ASP A 39 -6.19 11.21 5.58
CA ASP A 39 -5.67 9.83 5.71
C ASP A 39 -5.09 9.49 7.09
N LEU A 40 -5.25 10.37 8.09
CA LEU A 40 -4.82 10.07 9.45
C LEU A 40 -5.78 9.06 10.08
N GLY A 41 -5.22 8.06 10.74
CA GLY A 41 -5.97 7.01 11.42
C GLY A 41 -6.57 5.99 10.45
N THR A 42 -5.94 5.81 9.29
CA THR A 42 -6.47 4.97 8.22
C THR A 42 -5.50 3.85 7.88
N SER A 43 -6.00 2.62 7.82
CA SER A 43 -5.28 1.46 7.30
C SER A 43 -5.76 1.16 5.88
N TYR A 44 -4.86 0.78 4.98
CA TYR A 44 -5.15 0.47 3.58
C TYR A 44 -4.64 -0.91 3.23
N VAL A 45 -5.54 -1.78 2.78
CA VAL A 45 -5.18 -3.08 2.20
C VAL A 45 -5.11 -2.97 0.69
N LEU A 46 -3.93 -3.23 0.15
CA LEU A 46 -3.66 -3.19 -1.28
C LEU A 46 -3.66 -4.63 -1.80
N LYS A 47 -4.74 -5.04 -2.47
CA LYS A 47 -4.85 -6.38 -3.06
C LYS A 47 -3.93 -6.48 -4.28
N THR A 48 -2.69 -6.93 -4.11
CA THR A 48 -1.66 -6.94 -5.17
C THR A 48 -0.65 -8.05 -4.96
N ARG A 49 -0.12 -8.58 -6.07
CA ARG A 49 1.07 -9.45 -6.09
C ARG A 49 2.38 -8.68 -6.14
N ASP A 50 2.34 -7.44 -6.63
CA ASP A 50 3.50 -6.56 -6.70
C ASP A 50 3.36 -5.45 -5.68
N SER A 51 4.23 -5.48 -4.66
CA SER A 51 4.28 -4.50 -3.58
C SER A 51 4.84 -3.14 -4.03
N ARG A 52 5.35 -2.97 -5.25
CA ARG A 52 5.93 -1.70 -5.75
C ARG A 52 5.04 -0.49 -5.46
N LYS A 53 3.73 -0.59 -5.77
CA LYS A 53 2.77 0.50 -5.53
C LYS A 53 2.60 0.80 -4.04
N ALA A 54 2.72 -0.21 -3.18
CA ALA A 54 2.67 -0.01 -1.73
C ALA A 54 3.85 0.83 -1.26
N TYR A 55 5.07 0.51 -1.71
CA TYR A 55 6.28 1.30 -1.42
C TYR A 55 6.21 2.74 -1.96
N GLU A 56 5.75 2.92 -3.20
CA GLU A 56 5.55 4.26 -3.79
C GLU A 56 4.50 5.08 -3.02
N THR A 57 3.43 4.43 -2.57
CA THR A 57 2.37 5.10 -1.79
C THR A 57 2.88 5.49 -0.41
N TYR A 58 3.64 4.58 0.24
CA TYR A 58 4.31 4.84 1.50
C TYR A 58 5.28 6.02 1.41
N ALA A 59 6.15 6.05 0.40
CA ALA A 59 7.13 7.12 0.23
C ALA A 59 6.43 8.49 0.09
N ARG A 60 5.37 8.55 -0.74
CA ARG A 60 4.56 9.76 -0.88
C ARG A 60 3.88 10.18 0.43
N LEU A 61 3.39 9.24 1.22
CA LEU A 61 2.77 9.53 2.51
C LEU A 61 3.75 10.10 3.52
N LYS A 62 4.96 9.51 3.58
CA LYS A 62 6.07 9.97 4.43
C LYS A 62 6.50 11.40 4.04
N ASP A 63 6.76 11.61 2.75
CA ASP A 63 7.24 12.90 2.24
C ASP A 63 6.17 14.00 2.34
N LYS A 64 4.91 13.65 2.10
CA LYS A 64 3.78 14.57 2.23
C LYS A 64 3.56 14.90 3.70
N GLY A 65 4.10 16.04 4.13
CA GLY A 65 3.97 16.54 5.50
C GLY A 65 5.18 16.28 6.39
N GLY A 66 6.28 15.74 5.85
CA GLY A 66 7.52 15.52 6.59
C GLY A 66 7.34 14.58 7.79
N ARG A 67 6.57 13.50 7.59
CA ARG A 67 6.25 12.54 8.64
C ARG A 67 7.39 11.55 8.80
N GLU A 68 7.50 11.02 10.01
CA GLU A 68 8.31 9.81 10.23
C GLU A 68 7.65 8.60 9.58
N GLY A 69 8.44 7.60 9.25
CA GLY A 69 7.89 6.37 8.70
C GLY A 69 8.66 5.12 9.06
N MET A 70 7.93 4.01 9.15
CA MET A 70 8.47 2.68 9.41
C MET A 70 8.07 1.70 8.31
N ILE A 71 9.00 0.82 7.94
CA ILE A 71 8.78 -0.25 6.99
C ILE A 71 9.10 -1.57 7.66
N ILE A 72 8.09 -2.44 7.70
CA ILE A 72 8.22 -3.83 8.13
C ILE A 72 8.16 -4.71 6.88
N SER A 73 9.22 -5.48 6.62
CA SER A 73 9.27 -6.35 5.45
C SER A 73 10.17 -7.56 5.66
N ARG A 74 9.96 -8.60 4.86
CA ARG A 74 10.93 -9.71 4.69
C ARG A 74 12.16 -9.34 3.86
N VAL A 75 12.08 -8.28 3.06
CA VAL A 75 13.19 -7.86 2.22
C VAL A 75 14.20 -7.11 3.09
N PHE A 76 15.47 -7.51 3.00
CA PHE A 76 16.55 -6.89 3.75
C PHE A 76 16.60 -5.36 3.53
N PRO A 77 16.70 -4.53 4.59
CA PRO A 77 16.49 -3.08 4.52
C PRO A 77 17.29 -2.35 3.43
N GLU A 78 18.57 -2.71 3.26
CA GLU A 78 19.50 -2.09 2.32
C GLU A 78 19.02 -2.28 0.87
N ARG A 79 18.41 -3.43 0.56
CA ARG A 79 17.83 -3.70 -0.76
C ARG A 79 16.58 -2.86 -1.02
N LEU A 80 15.76 -2.64 0.00
CA LEU A 80 14.56 -1.80 -0.12
C LEU A 80 14.93 -0.33 -0.28
N SER A 81 15.84 0.15 0.57
CA SER A 81 16.31 1.54 0.56
C SER A 81 16.89 1.92 -0.81
N GLN A 82 17.76 1.09 -1.36
CA GLN A 82 18.33 1.31 -2.70
C GLN A 82 17.28 1.29 -3.82
N LYS A 83 16.29 0.40 -3.73
CA LYS A 83 15.30 0.21 -4.80
C LYS A 83 14.26 1.33 -4.86
N TYR A 84 13.85 1.86 -3.71
CA TYR A 84 12.69 2.76 -3.60
C TYR A 84 13.03 4.14 -3.00
N GLN A 85 14.30 4.44 -2.73
CA GLN A 85 14.76 5.74 -2.19
C GLN A 85 14.09 6.09 -0.85
N LEU A 86 14.08 5.12 0.06
CA LEU A 86 13.36 5.17 1.34
C LEU A 86 14.26 5.71 2.47
N GLU A 87 15.01 6.76 2.18
CA GLU A 87 15.94 7.38 3.12
C GLU A 87 15.18 8.02 4.29
N GLY A 88 15.73 7.91 5.50
CA GLY A 88 15.09 8.43 6.71
C GLY A 88 13.86 7.64 7.18
N SER A 89 13.63 6.43 6.66
CA SER A 89 12.65 5.50 7.22
C SER A 89 13.31 4.58 8.26
N THR A 90 12.59 4.25 9.33
CA THR A 90 12.94 3.14 10.21
C THR A 90 12.61 1.83 9.50
N PHE A 91 13.52 0.87 9.52
CA PHE A 91 13.31 -0.45 8.94
C PHE A 91 13.23 -1.51 10.04
N LEU A 92 12.28 -2.43 9.92
CA LEU A 92 12.16 -3.61 10.75
C LEU A 92 12.10 -4.84 9.86
N TRP A 93 13.13 -5.68 9.96
CA TRP A 93 13.28 -6.85 9.09
C TRP A 93 12.63 -8.09 9.72
N LEU A 94 11.60 -8.64 9.06
CA LEU A 94 10.97 -9.90 9.46
C LEU A 94 11.91 -11.06 9.16
N SER A 95 12.64 -11.53 10.18
CA SER A 95 13.67 -12.56 10.03
C SER A 95 13.96 -13.28 11.35
N TYR A 96 14.26 -14.58 11.27
CA TYR A 96 14.78 -15.35 12.41
C TYR A 96 16.24 -15.00 12.75
N GLU A 97 16.95 -14.36 11.83
CA GLU A 97 18.30 -13.89 12.07
C GLU A 97 18.28 -12.74 13.07
N LYS A 98 19.07 -12.85 14.15
CA LYS A 98 19.15 -11.80 15.19
C LYS A 98 20.10 -10.70 14.74
N THR A 99 19.53 -9.59 14.31
CA THR A 99 20.20 -8.34 13.98
C THR A 99 19.60 -7.21 14.80
N GLU A 100 20.23 -6.04 14.82
CA GLU A 100 19.76 -4.89 15.61
C GLU A 100 18.32 -4.47 15.25
N ASN A 101 17.97 -4.55 13.96
CA ASN A 101 16.67 -4.13 13.42
C ASN A 101 15.88 -5.29 12.81
N SER A 102 16.01 -6.50 13.36
CA SER A 102 15.15 -7.63 12.98
C SER A 102 14.19 -8.04 14.09
N ILE A 103 13.08 -8.63 13.65
CA ILE A 103 12.05 -9.19 14.50
C ILE A 103 11.71 -10.59 14.04
N ASP A 104 11.60 -11.50 15.01
CA ASP A 104 11.14 -12.85 14.75
C ASP A 104 9.68 -12.79 14.27
N PRO A 105 9.36 -13.31 13.09
CA PRO A 105 8.00 -13.26 12.54
C PRO A 105 6.96 -14.04 13.36
N SER A 106 7.39 -14.94 14.27
CA SER A 106 6.51 -15.64 15.21
C SER A 106 6.23 -14.85 16.50
N ASP A 107 6.99 -13.79 16.76
CA ASP A 107 6.83 -12.93 17.94
C ASP A 107 5.94 -11.72 17.61
N LEU A 108 4.66 -12.00 17.38
CA LEU A 108 3.65 -10.98 17.03
C LEU A 108 3.48 -9.94 18.15
N GLU A 109 3.63 -10.33 19.42
CA GLU A 109 3.51 -9.42 20.57
C GLU A 109 4.63 -8.36 20.55
N LYS A 110 5.88 -8.78 20.31
CA LYS A 110 6.99 -7.84 20.22
C LYS A 110 6.90 -6.98 18.96
N LEU A 111 6.45 -7.53 17.83
CA LEU A 111 6.19 -6.75 16.63
C LEU A 111 5.15 -5.65 16.90
N GLU A 112 4.05 -6.00 17.56
CA GLU A 112 3.00 -5.06 17.95
C GLU A 112 3.53 -3.97 18.88
N PHE A 113 4.31 -4.35 19.88
CA PHE A 113 4.92 -3.41 20.83
C PHE A 113 5.82 -2.39 20.12
N ILE A 114 6.69 -2.83 19.20
CA ILE A 114 7.59 -1.94 18.45
C ILE A 114 6.80 -0.95 17.59
N ILE A 115 5.77 -1.43 16.88
CA ILE A 115 4.95 -0.54 16.05
C ILE A 115 4.20 0.45 16.94
N HIS A 116 3.65 -0.02 18.07
CA HIS A 116 2.96 0.82 19.05
C HIS A 116 3.83 1.95 19.58
N GLU A 117 5.05 1.64 20.04
CA GLU A 117 6.01 2.66 20.51
C GLU A 117 6.28 3.68 19.41
N PHE A 118 6.52 3.22 18.19
CA PHE A 118 6.81 4.09 17.06
C PHE A 118 5.66 5.05 16.74
N VAL A 119 4.42 4.57 16.61
CA VAL A 119 3.28 5.44 16.28
C VAL A 119 2.86 6.34 17.44
N SER A 120 3.17 5.93 18.68
CA SER A 120 2.90 6.73 19.88
C SER A 120 3.85 7.93 19.99
N LEU A 121 5.12 7.72 19.64
CA LEU A 121 6.14 8.77 19.58
C LEU A 121 5.94 9.70 18.37
N HIS A 122 5.48 9.16 17.25
CA HIS A 122 5.38 9.87 15.98
C HIS A 122 3.93 9.92 15.48
N LYS A 123 3.16 10.89 15.99
CA LYS A 123 1.76 11.09 15.56
C LYS A 123 1.69 11.34 14.06
N GLY A 124 0.76 10.66 13.39
CA GLY A 124 0.61 10.77 11.94
C GLY A 124 1.68 10.05 11.12
N ALA A 125 2.49 9.17 11.72
CA ALA A 125 3.52 8.43 10.99
C ALA A 125 2.94 7.53 9.89
N ALA A 126 3.75 7.27 8.86
CA ALA A 126 3.43 6.33 7.80
C ALA A 126 4.05 4.96 8.11
N ILE A 127 3.26 3.90 8.04
CA ILE A 127 3.68 2.52 8.29
C ILE A 127 3.42 1.69 7.03
N LEU A 128 4.39 0.89 6.62
CA LEU A 128 4.23 -0.12 5.57
C LEU A 128 4.51 -1.50 6.16
N LEU A 129 3.54 -2.41 6.11
CA LEU A 129 3.69 -3.81 6.51
C LEU A 129 3.61 -4.71 5.27
N ASP A 130 4.77 -5.02 4.69
CA ASP A 130 4.94 -5.88 3.51
C ASP A 130 5.44 -7.28 3.93
N GLY A 131 4.51 -8.09 4.44
CA GLY A 131 4.82 -9.44 4.91
C GLY A 131 3.68 -10.17 5.57
N ILE A 132 2.43 -9.77 5.35
CA ILE A 132 1.25 -10.37 6.01
C ILE A 132 1.17 -11.86 5.69
N GLU A 133 1.37 -12.24 4.43
CA GLU A 133 1.37 -13.63 4.00
C GLU A 133 2.42 -14.43 4.76
N TYR A 134 3.56 -13.80 5.06
CA TYR A 134 4.60 -14.45 5.84
C TYR A 134 4.23 -14.59 7.30
N LEU A 135 3.63 -13.57 7.91
CA LEU A 135 3.11 -13.65 9.28
C LEU A 135 2.06 -14.76 9.40
N VAL A 136 1.14 -14.86 8.44
CA VAL A 136 0.16 -15.97 8.38
C VAL A 136 0.84 -17.32 8.20
N LEU A 137 1.93 -17.41 7.45
CA LEU A 137 2.68 -18.67 7.30
C LEU A 137 3.45 -19.09 8.56
N GLN A 138 3.91 -18.13 9.37
CA GLN A 138 4.68 -18.41 10.59
C GLN A 138 3.81 -18.51 11.85
N ASN A 139 2.53 -18.12 11.78
CA ASN A 139 1.61 -18.07 12.91
C ASN A 139 0.27 -18.72 12.55
N THR A 140 -0.65 -18.83 13.50
CA THR A 140 -2.04 -19.14 13.14
C THR A 140 -2.71 -17.93 12.51
N PHE A 141 -3.66 -18.17 11.60
CA PHE A 141 -4.44 -17.10 10.98
C PHE A 141 -5.15 -16.24 12.04
N GLU A 142 -5.75 -16.87 13.06
CA GLU A 142 -6.47 -16.16 14.12
C GLU A 142 -5.56 -15.24 14.93
N SER A 143 -4.30 -15.64 15.18
CA SER A 143 -3.35 -14.80 15.91
C SER A 143 -2.89 -13.62 15.05
N THR A 144 -2.66 -13.86 13.76
CA THR A 144 -2.33 -12.78 12.81
C THR A 144 -3.49 -11.80 12.66
N LEU A 145 -4.74 -12.29 12.60
CA LEU A 145 -5.93 -11.44 12.50
C LEU A 145 -6.08 -10.55 13.76
N ARG A 146 -5.89 -11.12 14.96
CA ARG A 146 -5.91 -10.35 16.22
C ARG A 146 -4.83 -9.28 16.25
N PHE A 147 -3.61 -9.62 15.82
CA PHE A 147 -2.52 -8.67 15.68
C PHE A 147 -2.89 -7.51 14.76
N LEU A 148 -3.44 -7.80 13.57
CA LEU A 148 -3.84 -6.76 12.61
C LEU A 148 -4.99 -5.89 13.13
N GLN A 149 -5.94 -6.46 13.88
CA GLN A 149 -7.00 -5.72 14.55
C GLN A 149 -6.43 -4.74 15.59
N SER A 150 -5.58 -5.22 16.49
CA SER A 150 -4.93 -4.37 17.50
C SER A 150 -4.08 -3.28 16.86
N LEU A 151 -3.32 -3.64 15.83
CA LEU A 151 -2.53 -2.69 15.06
C LEU A 151 -3.43 -1.61 14.44
N ASN A 152 -4.55 -1.98 13.81
CA ASN A 152 -5.48 -1.02 13.22
C ASN A 152 -6.03 -0.04 14.27
N ASP A 153 -6.38 -0.52 15.47
CA ASP A 153 -6.82 0.36 16.57
C ASP A 153 -5.74 1.37 16.96
N GLN A 154 -4.48 0.93 17.04
CA GLN A 154 -3.35 1.83 17.32
C GLN A 154 -3.14 2.86 16.21
N ILE A 155 -3.30 2.46 14.95
CA ILE A 155 -3.19 3.36 13.79
C ILE A 155 -4.25 4.46 13.89
N ILE A 156 -5.52 4.09 14.14
CA ILE A 156 -6.64 5.02 14.35
C ILE A 156 -6.35 5.99 15.50
N LEU A 157 -5.98 5.47 16.68
CA LEU A 157 -5.74 6.28 17.88
C LEU A 157 -4.58 7.26 17.75
N ASN A 158 -3.56 6.92 16.96
CA ASN A 158 -2.38 7.76 16.77
C ASN A 158 -2.46 8.64 15.51
N GLY A 159 -3.57 8.55 14.76
CA GLY A 159 -3.71 9.22 13.48
C GLY A 159 -2.69 8.76 12.45
N ALA A 160 -2.04 7.60 12.64
CA ALA A 160 -1.05 7.09 11.70
C ALA A 160 -1.73 6.59 10.40
N ALA A 161 -0.93 6.32 9.37
CA ALA A 161 -1.39 5.68 8.15
C ALA A 161 -0.70 4.34 7.99
N LEU A 162 -1.45 3.26 7.77
CA LEU A 162 -0.90 1.92 7.56
C LEU A 162 -1.18 1.45 6.13
N ILE A 163 -0.16 0.94 5.46
CA ILE A 163 -0.26 0.34 4.13
C ILE A 163 0.12 -1.14 4.22
N MET A 164 -0.72 -1.98 3.64
CA MET A 164 -0.59 -3.44 3.68
C MET A 164 -0.81 -4.04 2.30
N PRO A 165 0.25 -4.30 1.51
CA PRO A 165 0.13 -5.18 0.36
C PRO A 165 -0.23 -6.60 0.80
N LEU A 166 -1.20 -7.19 0.10
CA LEU A 166 -1.63 -8.57 0.32
C LEU A 166 -1.97 -9.21 -1.04
N ASP A 167 -1.39 -10.37 -1.34
CA ASP A 167 -1.85 -11.20 -2.44
C ASP A 167 -3.09 -12.00 -2.01
N PRO A 168 -4.29 -11.68 -2.51
CA PRO A 168 -5.51 -12.42 -2.14
C PRO A 168 -5.49 -13.90 -2.56
N SER A 169 -4.52 -14.34 -3.38
CA SER A 169 -4.36 -15.76 -3.72
C SER A 169 -3.51 -16.56 -2.73
N SER A 170 -2.91 -15.92 -1.72
CA SER A 170 -2.14 -16.59 -0.67
C SER A 170 -2.98 -17.05 0.52
N LEU A 171 -4.23 -16.61 0.62
CA LEU A 171 -5.16 -16.94 1.70
C LEU A 171 -6.32 -17.77 1.14
N ASP A 172 -6.94 -18.58 2.00
CA ASP A 172 -8.17 -19.23 1.62
C ASP A 172 -9.34 -18.20 1.56
N LYS A 173 -10.47 -18.60 0.96
CA LYS A 173 -11.61 -17.69 0.78
C LYS A 173 -12.20 -17.21 2.11
N LYS A 174 -12.17 -18.03 3.16
CA LYS A 174 -12.73 -17.73 4.46
C LYS A 174 -11.81 -16.75 5.20
N GLU A 175 -10.52 -17.04 5.21
CA GLU A 175 -9.45 -16.18 5.76
C GLU A 175 -9.46 -14.80 5.10
N LEU A 176 -9.49 -14.75 3.76
CA LEU A 176 -9.55 -13.49 3.03
C LEU A 176 -10.82 -12.70 3.39
N SER A 177 -11.99 -13.36 3.41
CA SER A 177 -13.26 -12.71 3.78
C SER A 177 -13.25 -12.15 5.21
N LEU A 178 -12.64 -12.89 6.15
CA LEU A 178 -12.50 -12.44 7.53
C LEU A 178 -11.56 -11.22 7.60
N MET A 179 -10.37 -11.32 6.99
CA MET A 179 -9.41 -10.22 6.98
C MET A 179 -9.98 -8.97 6.29
N GLU A 180 -10.71 -9.12 5.19
CA GLU A 180 -11.39 -8.03 4.49
C GLU A 180 -12.44 -7.34 5.36
N ARG A 181 -13.22 -8.10 6.13
CA ARG A 181 -14.24 -7.54 7.03
C ARG A 181 -13.64 -6.76 8.20
N GLU A 182 -12.52 -7.24 8.73
CA GLU A 182 -11.86 -6.57 9.87
C GLU A 182 -11.04 -5.35 9.43
N LEU A 183 -10.48 -5.38 8.21
CA LEU A 183 -9.64 -4.32 7.65
C LEU A 183 -10.40 -3.42 6.67
N ASP A 184 -11.72 -3.31 6.78
CA ASP A 184 -12.63 -2.67 5.80
C ASP A 184 -12.48 -1.13 5.69
N THR A 185 -11.35 -0.62 6.14
CA THR A 185 -10.91 0.74 5.94
C THR A 185 -10.31 0.83 4.51
N TYR A 186 -11.15 1.23 3.54
CA TYR A 186 -10.80 1.51 2.14
C TYR A 186 -10.07 0.39 1.37
N GLN A 187 -10.83 -0.59 0.87
CA GLN A 187 -10.31 -1.57 -0.08
C GLN A 187 -10.01 -0.93 -1.44
N VAL A 188 -8.74 -0.96 -1.89
CA VAL A 188 -8.35 -0.61 -3.26
C VAL A 188 -8.04 -1.90 -4.02
N ASP A 189 -9.01 -2.41 -4.78
CA ASP A 189 -8.78 -3.57 -5.65
C ASP A 189 -7.97 -3.16 -6.89
N TYR A 190 -6.69 -3.57 -6.92
CA TYR A 190 -5.81 -3.33 -8.08
C TYR A 190 -6.07 -4.28 -9.25
N ARG A 191 -6.95 -5.30 -9.11
CA ARG A 191 -7.35 -6.11 -10.27
C ARG A 191 -7.95 -5.27 -11.38
N LEU A 192 -8.61 -4.15 -11.06
CA LEU A 192 -9.09 -3.19 -12.05
C LEU A 192 -7.96 -2.49 -12.84
N MET A 193 -6.74 -2.40 -12.30
CA MET A 193 -5.59 -1.84 -13.02
C MET A 193 -4.84 -2.85 -13.88
N ARG A 194 -4.95 -4.16 -13.59
CA ARG A 194 -4.23 -5.22 -14.33
C ARG A 194 -4.89 -5.65 -15.64
N PHE A 195 -6.10 -5.18 -15.93
CA PHE A 195 -6.77 -5.44 -17.22
C PHE A 195 -6.39 -4.44 -18.32
N PHE A 196 -5.45 -3.53 -18.07
CA PHE A 196 -5.00 -2.52 -19.03
C PHE A 196 -3.47 -2.37 -19.08
N GLU A 197 -2.76 -3.49 -19.16
CA GLU A 197 -1.42 -3.54 -19.77
C GLU A 197 -1.49 -4.29 -21.11
#